data_AF-A0A7C8MV10-F1
#
_entry.id   AF-A0A7C8MV10-F1
#
_cell.length_a   1.000
_cell.length_b   1.000
_cell.length_c   1.000
_cell.angle_alpha   90.00
_cell.angle_beta   90.00
_cell.angle_gamma   90.00
#
_symmetry.space_group_name_H-M   'P 1'
#
loop_
_entity.id
_entity.type
_entity.pdbx_description
1 polymer ?
#
loop_
_entity_poly.entity_id
_entity_poly.type
_entity_poly.pdbx_seq_one_letter_code
_entity_poly.pdbx_strand_id
1 'polypeptide(L)'
;MHLMYTPDESGKRIYTLKKVLNGTVTKSAHPARFSPDDKWSRQRVTLKKRFGLLLTQQSTFSHPIHPLIRQHKHPHFPFAEPNMKTRVVTWDSTC
;
A
#
# COMPACT_ATOMS: atom_id res chain seq x y z
N MET A 1 1.10 19.09 -25.72
CA MET A 1 2.20 19.77 -25.00
C MET A 1 3.53 19.31 -25.58
N HIS A 2 4.52 20.20 -25.70
CA HIS A 2 5.81 19.89 -26.36
C HIS A 2 7.01 19.86 -25.40
N LEU A 3 6.86 20.33 -24.17
CA LEU A 3 7.96 20.33 -23.20
C LEU A 3 8.14 18.92 -22.61
N MET A 4 9.35 18.39 -22.79
CA MET A 4 9.81 17.10 -22.29
C MET A 4 10.94 17.29 -21.29
N TYR A 5 11.30 16.25 -20.54
CA TYR A 5 12.45 16.24 -19.66
C TYR A 5 13.10 14.86 -19.52
N THR A 6 14.34 14.86 -19.08
CA THR A 6 15.02 13.70 -18.46
C THR A 6 15.35 14.04 -17.00
N PRO A 7 15.32 13.05 -16.07
CA PRO A 7 15.97 13.21 -14.78
C PRO A 7 17.48 13.20 -14.97
N ASP A 8 18.16 14.07 -14.24
CA ASP A 8 19.60 14.13 -14.04
C ASP A 8 20.03 13.18 -12.89
N GLU A 9 21.33 12.91 -12.75
CA GLU A 9 21.89 12.12 -11.65
C GLU A 9 21.56 12.74 -10.28
N SER A 10 21.55 14.08 -10.20
CA SER A 10 21.11 14.83 -9.01
C SER A 10 19.59 14.88 -8.82
N GLY A 11 18.81 14.09 -9.58
CA GLY A 11 17.33 14.10 -9.55
C GLY A 11 16.66 15.35 -10.14
N LYS A 12 17.45 16.36 -10.54
CA LYS A 12 16.99 17.58 -11.20
C LYS A 12 16.39 17.26 -12.58
N ARG A 13 15.46 18.09 -13.07
CA ARG A 13 14.88 17.92 -14.42
C ARG A 13 15.65 18.76 -15.44
N ILE A 14 16.18 18.10 -16.46
CA ILE A 14 16.76 18.75 -17.65
C ILE A 14 15.66 18.79 -18.73
N TYR A 15 15.27 19.98 -19.16
CA TYR A 15 14.16 20.17 -20.11
C TYR A 15 14.62 20.16 -21.57
N THR A 16 13.76 19.66 -22.47
CA THR A 16 14.02 19.61 -23.91
C THR A 16 12.71 19.57 -24.71
N LEU A 17 12.80 19.80 -26.02
CA LEU A 17 11.70 19.59 -26.98
C LEU A 17 11.87 18.30 -27.80
N LYS A 18 13.03 17.63 -27.69
CA LYS A 18 13.32 16.38 -28.40
C LYS A 18 12.60 15.21 -27.70
N LYS A 19 11.94 14.33 -28.47
CA LYS A 19 11.28 13.12 -27.93
C LYS A 19 12.26 12.07 -27.42
N VAL A 20 13.43 11.96 -28.05
CA VAL A 20 14.54 11.06 -27.66
C VAL A 20 15.80 11.90 -27.50
N LEU A 21 16.58 11.60 -26.47
CA LEU A 21 17.85 12.26 -26.15
C LEU A 21 18.84 11.19 -25.68
N ASN A 22 20.00 11.09 -26.34
CA ASN A 22 21.05 10.10 -26.05
C ASN A 22 20.49 8.66 -25.93
N GLY A 23 19.68 8.23 -26.91
CA GLY A 23 18.99 6.92 -26.93
C GLY A 23 17.81 6.79 -25.94
N THR A 24 17.71 7.65 -24.93
CA THR A 24 16.67 7.61 -23.89
C THR A 24 15.39 8.32 -24.34
N VAL A 25 14.24 7.68 -24.13
CA VAL A 25 12.93 8.29 -24.36
C VAL A 25 12.62 9.29 -23.26
N THR A 26 12.35 10.54 -23.64
CA THR A 26 12.07 11.64 -22.72
C THR A 26 10.64 11.57 -22.16
N LYS A 27 10.42 12.14 -20.97
CA LYS A 27 9.12 12.15 -20.29
C LYS A 27 8.44 13.51 -20.45
N SER A 28 7.11 13.56 -20.53
CA SER A 28 6.40 14.84 -20.62
C SER A 28 6.58 15.67 -19.35
N ALA A 29 6.95 16.95 -19.46
CA ALA A 29 7.15 17.83 -18.31
C ALA A 29 5.86 18.18 -17.56
N HIS A 30 4.70 17.97 -18.22
CA HIS A 30 3.38 18.27 -17.70
C HIS A 30 2.73 17.04 -17.05
N PRO A 31 1.94 17.21 -15.97
CA PRO A 31 1.18 16.13 -15.36
C PRO A 31 0.04 15.64 -16.29
N ALA A 32 -0.46 14.44 -16.03
CA ALA A 32 -1.68 13.95 -16.67
C ALA A 32 -2.88 14.84 -16.30
N ARG A 33 -3.75 15.12 -17.28
CA ARG A 33 -4.96 15.93 -17.06
C ARG A 33 -5.89 15.24 -16.05
N PHE A 34 -6.40 15.99 -15.09
CA PHE A 34 -7.51 15.52 -14.25
C PHE A 34 -8.81 15.46 -15.08
N SER A 35 -9.61 14.43 -14.84
CA SER A 35 -10.93 14.24 -15.44
C SER A 35 -11.88 13.77 -14.33
N PRO A 36 -12.97 14.49 -14.01
CA PRO A 36 -13.93 14.06 -12.99
C PRO A 36 -14.61 12.73 -13.34
N ASP A 37 -14.73 12.46 -14.64
CA ASP A 37 -15.36 11.32 -15.32
C ASP A 37 -14.45 10.07 -15.44
N ASP A 38 -13.27 10.08 -14.82
CA ASP A 38 -12.23 9.06 -15.02
C ASP A 38 -12.60 7.68 -14.44
N LYS A 39 -13.20 6.87 -15.31
CA LYS A 39 -13.59 5.46 -15.12
C LYS A 39 -12.46 4.53 -14.64
N TRP A 40 -11.19 4.93 -14.77
CA TRP A 40 -10.01 4.13 -14.41
C TRP A 40 -9.31 4.61 -13.12
N SER A 41 -9.85 5.63 -12.46
CA SER A 41 -9.38 6.16 -11.17
C SER A 41 -9.20 5.08 -10.10
N ARG A 42 -10.22 4.23 -9.85
CA ARG A 42 -10.18 3.13 -8.87
C ARG A 42 -9.05 2.13 -9.18
N GLN A 43 -8.89 1.76 -10.45
CA GLN A 43 -7.91 0.79 -10.94
C GLN A 43 -6.48 1.31 -10.70
N ARG A 44 -6.22 2.59 -10.97
CA ARG A 44 -4.93 3.24 -10.67
C ARG A 44 -4.63 3.27 -9.17
N VAL A 45 -5.63 3.55 -8.32
CA VAL A 45 -5.46 3.50 -6.86
C VAL A 45 -5.15 2.08 -6.37
N THR A 46 -5.89 1.07 -6.84
CA THR A 46 -5.63 -0.34 -6.50
C THR A 46 -4.24 -0.81 -6.96
N LEU A 47 -3.80 -0.41 -8.16
CA LEU A 47 -2.45 -0.69 -8.65
C LEU A 47 -1.38 -0.10 -7.72
N LYS A 48 -1.46 1.20 -7.41
CA LYS A 48 -0.50 1.82 -6.49
C LYS A 48 -0.53 1.18 -5.09
N LYS A 49 -1.71 0.81 -4.58
CA LYS A 49 -1.86 0.13 -3.28
C LYS A 49 -1.14 -1.21 -3.22
N ARG A 50 -1.21 -2.03 -4.28
CA ARG A 50 -0.53 -3.33 -4.35
C ARG A 50 1.00 -3.22 -4.36
N PHE A 51 1.54 -2.12 -4.88
CA PHE A 51 2.99 -1.89 -4.95
C PHE A 51 3.53 -0.96 -3.85
N GLY A 52 2.73 -0.60 -2.84
CA GLY A 52 3.14 0.31 -1.76
C GLY A 52 3.38 1.76 -2.19
N LEU A 53 2.88 2.17 -3.37
CA LEU A 53 3.16 3.46 -4.01
C LEU A 53 2.17 4.59 -3.62
N LEU A 54 1.39 4.43 -2.54
CA LEU A 54 0.70 5.55 -1.91
C LEU A 54 1.62 6.22 -0.89
N LEU A 55 1.62 7.55 -0.88
CA LEU A 55 2.31 8.33 0.17
C LEU A 55 1.81 7.95 1.58
N THR A 56 0.55 7.50 1.70
CA THR A 56 -0.04 7.03 2.97
C THR A 56 0.38 5.60 3.37
N GLN A 57 1.12 4.88 2.52
CA GLN A 57 1.72 3.57 2.84
C GLN A 57 3.22 3.68 3.12
N GLN A 58 3.86 4.77 2.66
CA GLN A 58 5.27 5.04 2.92
C GLN A 58 5.41 5.52 4.36
N SER A 59 5.88 4.63 5.24
CA SER A 59 6.23 4.97 6.63
C SER A 59 7.18 6.18 6.63
N THR A 60 6.80 7.22 7.37
CA THR A 60 7.41 8.56 7.35
C THR A 60 8.94 8.52 7.38
N PHE A 61 9.58 8.69 6.22
CA PHE A 61 11.01 8.96 6.15
C PHE A 61 11.29 10.29 6.87
N SER A 62 12.30 10.27 7.74
CA SER A 62 12.84 11.41 8.50
C SER A 62 11.86 12.21 9.38
N HIS A 63 11.19 11.54 10.34
CA HIS A 63 10.98 12.13 11.67
C HIS A 63 11.28 11.08 12.77
N PRO A 64 12.26 11.31 13.66
CA PRO A 64 12.53 10.41 14.78
C PRO A 64 11.49 10.62 15.89
N ILE A 65 10.30 10.04 15.72
CA ILE A 65 9.32 9.98 16.80
C ILE A 65 9.85 9.02 17.86
N HIS A 66 10.35 9.60 18.96
CA HIS A 66 10.74 8.86 20.16
C HIS A 66 9.57 7.93 20.59
N PRO A 67 9.80 6.63 20.80
CA PRO A 67 8.73 5.70 21.13
C PRO A 67 8.17 6.02 22.51
N LEU A 68 7.01 6.66 22.57
CA LEU A 68 6.23 6.75 23.80
C LEU A 68 5.70 5.34 24.10
N ILE A 69 6.25 4.70 25.14
CA ILE A 69 6.03 3.28 25.42
C ILE A 69 4.55 3.05 25.78
N ARG A 70 3.75 2.59 24.81
CA ARG A 70 2.36 2.23 25.04
C ARG A 70 2.28 0.88 25.76
N GLN A 71 2.27 0.94 27.08
CA GLN A 71 2.16 -0.21 27.98
C GLN A 71 0.81 -0.93 27.83
N HIS A 72 0.71 -1.84 26.85
CA HIS A 72 -0.38 -2.82 26.73
C HIS A 72 0.16 -4.23 26.91
N LYS A 73 0.27 -4.62 28.18
CA LYS A 73 0.60 -5.97 28.61
C LYS A 73 -0.60 -6.88 28.31
N HIS A 74 -0.57 -7.58 27.18
CA HIS A 74 -1.63 -8.51 26.80
C HIS A 74 -1.78 -9.65 27.84
N PRO A 75 -3.02 -10.07 28.19
CA PRO A 75 -3.24 -11.15 29.13
C PRO A 75 -2.82 -12.50 28.53
N HIS A 76 -2.17 -13.32 29.35
CA HIS A 76 -1.72 -14.67 28.99
C HIS A 76 -2.88 -15.66 29.08
N PHE A 77 -3.50 -15.99 27.94
CA PHE A 77 -4.46 -17.09 27.86
C PHE A 77 -3.72 -18.44 27.85
N PRO A 78 -3.97 -19.35 28.82
CA PRO A 78 -3.40 -20.69 28.79
C PRO A 78 -3.99 -21.51 27.64
N PHE A 79 -3.13 -22.31 27.01
CA PHE A 79 -3.48 -23.26 25.96
C PHE A 79 -4.33 -24.41 26.53
N ALA A 80 -5.31 -24.88 25.76
CA ALA A 80 -6.25 -25.92 26.21
C ALA A 80 -5.79 -27.32 25.76
N GLU A 81 -5.72 -28.26 26.71
CA GLU A 81 -5.57 -29.70 26.41
C GLU A 81 -6.92 -30.42 26.49
N PRO A 82 -7.25 -31.30 25.52
CA PRO A 82 -8.46 -32.12 25.58
C PRO A 82 -8.22 -33.43 26.35
N ASN A 83 -8.95 -33.66 27.44
CA ASN A 83 -8.99 -34.97 28.10
C ASN A 83 -10.32 -35.69 27.83
N MET A 84 -10.28 -37.02 27.86
CA MET A 84 -11.36 -37.91 27.41
C MET A 84 -12.32 -38.30 28.55
N LYS A 85 -13.46 -38.89 28.14
CA LYS A 85 -14.55 -39.50 28.96
C LYS A 85 -15.57 -38.44 29.43
N THR A 86 -16.88 -38.73 29.54
CA THR A 86 -17.54 -40.06 29.62
C THR A 86 -18.90 -40.08 28.89
N ARG A 87 -19.40 -41.30 28.58
CA ARG A 87 -20.82 -41.63 28.32
C ARG A 87 -21.74 -41.13 29.47
N VAL A 88 -23.08 -41.06 29.40
CA VAL A 88 -24.05 -41.61 28.41
C VAL A 88 -24.98 -40.46 27.89
N VAL A 89 -26.30 -40.47 27.64
CA VAL A 89 -27.44 -41.41 27.84
C VAL A 89 -28.30 -41.54 26.56
N THR A 90 -29.56 -41.08 26.53
CA THR A 90 -30.58 -41.32 25.49
C THR A 90 -31.36 -40.05 25.14
N TRP A 91 -32.01 -40.06 23.97
CA TRP A 91 -33.16 -39.22 23.65
C TRP A 91 -34.40 -40.13 23.59
N ASP A 92 -35.37 -39.92 24.47
CA ASP A 92 -36.66 -40.62 24.40
C ASP A 92 -37.64 -39.79 23.58
N SER A 93 -37.98 -40.27 22.38
CA SER A 93 -38.90 -39.63 21.45
C SER A 93 -40.30 -40.22 21.58
N THR A 94 -41.28 -39.40 22.01
CA THR A 94 -42.67 -39.85 22.20
C THR A 94 -43.66 -38.80 21.67
N CYS A 95 -44.50 -39.23 20.72
CA CYS A 95 -45.65 -38.53 20.14
C CYS A 95 -45.37 -37.17 19.49
#